data_AF-A0A7L1Z2K9-F1
#
_entry.id   AF-A0A7L1Z2K9-F1
#
_cell.length_a   1.000
_cell.length_b   1.000
_cell.length_c   1.000
_cell.angle_alpha   90.00
_cell.angle_beta   90.00
_cell.angle_gamma   90.00
#
_symmetry.space_group_name_H-M   'P 1'
#
loop_
_entity.id
_entity.type
_entity.pdbx_description
1 polymer ?
#
loop_
_entity_poly.entity_id
_entity_poly.type
_entity_poly.pdbx_seq_one_letter_code
_entity_poly.pdbx_strand_id
1 'polypeptide(L)'
;AVRNDRNKKKKDVPKPECSESYIITPEVEELIEKVRKAHQETFPALCQLGKYTTNNSSEQRVSLDIDLWDKFSELSTKCIIKTVEFAKQLPGFTTLTIADQITLLKAACLDILILRICTRYTPEQDTMTFSDGLTLNRTQMHNAGFGPLTDLVFAFANQLLPLEMDDAETGLLSAICLICG
;
A
#
# COMPACT_ATOMS: atom_id res chain seq x y z
N ALA A 1 21.72 13.07 -65.32
CA ALA A 1 21.39 13.70 -64.03
C ALA A 1 21.05 12.60 -63.02
N VAL A 2 21.65 12.68 -61.85
CA VAL A 2 21.56 11.72 -60.72
C VAL A 2 20.24 11.90 -59.96
N ARG A 3 19.64 10.79 -59.48
CA ARG A 3 18.70 10.60 -58.34
C ARG A 3 17.77 9.42 -58.70
N ASN A 4 17.98 8.17 -58.26
CA ASN A 4 18.04 7.60 -56.91
C ASN A 4 16.74 7.81 -56.11
N ASP A 5 15.85 6.82 -56.13
CA ASP A 5 14.83 6.63 -55.08
C ASP A 5 14.56 5.13 -54.87
N ARG A 6 15.32 4.58 -53.91
CA ARG A 6 15.22 3.18 -53.47
C ARG A 6 14.26 3.18 -52.28
N ASN A 7 13.00 2.81 -52.52
CA ASN A 7 12.01 2.57 -51.47
C ASN A 7 12.47 1.40 -50.58
N LYS A 8 13.23 1.70 -49.52
CA LYS A 8 13.51 0.77 -48.42
C LYS A 8 12.36 0.85 -47.43
N LYS A 9 11.38 -0.05 -47.56
CA LYS A 9 10.54 -0.46 -46.43
C LYS A 9 11.49 -0.97 -45.33
N LYS A 10 11.69 -0.19 -44.26
CA LYS A 10 12.28 -0.71 -43.03
C LYS A 10 11.32 -1.77 -42.49
N LYS A 11 11.74 -3.04 -42.59
CA LYS A 11 11.14 -4.13 -41.84
C LYS A 11 11.59 -3.91 -40.40
N ASP A 12 10.67 -3.48 -39.53
CA ASP A 12 10.90 -3.53 -38.09
C ASP A 12 11.18 -4.99 -37.72
N VAL A 13 12.40 -5.23 -37.26
CA VAL A 13 12.81 -6.52 -36.71
C VAL A 13 12.18 -6.59 -35.33
N PRO A 14 11.39 -7.63 -34.99
CA PRO A 14 10.88 -7.79 -33.63
C PRO A 14 12.08 -7.88 -32.69
N LYS A 15 12.13 -7.03 -31.66
CA LYS A 15 13.10 -7.21 -30.58
C LYS A 15 12.89 -8.63 -30.01
N PRO A 16 13.95 -9.42 -29.84
CA PRO A 16 13.83 -10.70 -29.17
C PRO A 16 13.35 -10.43 -27.74
N GLU A 17 12.21 -11.01 -27.36
CA GLU A 17 11.81 -11.12 -25.96
C GLU A 17 12.94 -11.87 -25.24
N CYS A 18 13.61 -11.16 -24.34
CA CYS A 18 14.60 -11.76 -23.45
C CYS A 18 13.81 -12.62 -22.46
N SER A 19 13.72 -13.92 -22.74
CA SER A 19 13.20 -14.89 -21.79
C SER A 19 14.23 -15.05 -20.66
N GLU A 20 14.16 -14.13 -19.69
CA GLU A 20 14.89 -14.26 -18.44
C GLU A 20 14.35 -15.49 -17.70
N SER A 21 15.12 -16.57 -17.69
CA SER A 21 14.83 -17.74 -16.87
C SER A 21 15.19 -17.42 -15.42
N TYR A 22 14.27 -16.81 -14.69
CA TYR A 22 14.43 -16.59 -13.26
C TYR A 22 14.31 -17.93 -12.52
N ILE A 23 15.38 -18.38 -11.89
CA ILE A 23 15.35 -19.54 -10.98
C ILE A 23 14.96 -19.01 -9.61
N ILE A 24 13.67 -19.08 -9.26
CA ILE A 24 13.22 -18.87 -7.88
C ILE A 24 13.54 -20.14 -7.11
N THR A 25 14.32 -20.03 -6.04
CA THR A 25 14.63 -21.18 -5.18
C THR A 25 13.40 -21.52 -4.34
N PRO A 26 13.19 -22.80 -3.95
CA PRO A 26 12.05 -23.19 -3.10
C PRO A 26 11.98 -22.42 -1.78
N GLU A 27 13.13 -22.06 -1.22
CA GLU A 27 13.24 -21.27 0.01
C GLU A 27 12.71 -19.84 -0.15
N VAL A 28 13.00 -19.21 -1.30
CA VAL A 28 12.50 -17.87 -1.62
C VAL A 28 11.00 -17.90 -1.89
N GLU A 29 10.51 -18.92 -2.58
CA GLU A 29 9.07 -19.11 -2.80
C GLU A 29 8.31 -19.29 -1.48
N GLU A 30 8.83 -20.11 -0.56
CA GLU A 30 8.25 -20.29 0.78
C GLU A 30 8.25 -18.98 1.58
N LEU A 31 9.32 -18.18 1.48
CA LEU A 31 9.40 -16.87 2.13
C LEU A 31 8.33 -15.91 1.59
N ILE A 32 8.21 -15.79 0.26
CA ILE A 32 7.21 -14.94 -0.40
C ILE A 32 5.81 -15.34 0.08
N GLU A 33 5.51 -16.64 0.09
CA GLU A 33 4.20 -17.13 0.51
C GLU A 33 3.90 -16.83 1.98
N LYS A 34 4.88 -16.99 2.88
CA LYS A 34 4.73 -16.61 4.29
C LYS A 34 4.45 -15.13 4.46
N VAL A 35 5.17 -14.26 3.75
CA VAL A 35 4.97 -12.81 3.84
C VAL A 35 3.62 -12.40 3.27
N ARG A 36 3.24 -12.95 2.10
CA ARG A 36 1.94 -12.72 1.46
C ARG A 36 0.80 -13.11 2.40
N LYS A 37 0.87 -14.30 3.00
CA LYS A 37 -0.13 -14.79 3.96
C LYS A 37 -0.22 -13.89 5.20
N ALA A 38 0.92 -13.53 5.78
CA ALA A 38 0.96 -12.63 6.93
C ALA A 38 0.33 -11.26 6.63
N HIS A 39 0.55 -10.73 5.42
CA HIS A 39 -0.09 -9.51 4.97
C HIS A 39 -1.61 -9.68 4.91
N GLN A 40 -2.10 -10.69 4.20
CA GLN A 40 -3.54 -10.93 4.02
C GLN A 40 -4.29 -11.18 5.34
N GLU A 41 -3.70 -11.92 6.27
CA GLU A 41 -4.32 -12.21 7.58
C GLU A 41 -4.43 -10.97 8.48
N THR A 42 -3.55 -9.99 8.27
CA THR A 42 -3.50 -8.77 9.10
C THR A 42 -4.06 -7.54 8.38
N PHE A 43 -4.35 -7.66 7.08
CA PHE A 43 -4.85 -6.57 6.25
C PHE A 43 -5.75 -7.12 5.13
N PRO A 44 -7.08 -7.15 5.32
CA PRO A 44 -8.01 -7.71 4.32
C PRO A 44 -7.96 -6.93 2.99
N ALA A 45 -8.18 -7.62 1.86
CA ALA A 45 -8.19 -6.94 0.56
C ALA A 45 -9.41 -6.01 0.43
N LEU A 46 -9.29 -4.94 -0.38
CA LEU A 46 -10.37 -3.96 -0.57
C LEU A 46 -11.69 -4.60 -1.04
N CYS A 47 -11.61 -5.64 -1.87
CA CYS A 47 -12.78 -6.37 -2.39
C CYS A 47 -13.50 -7.24 -1.34
N GLN A 48 -12.86 -7.52 -0.20
CA GLN A 48 -13.42 -8.32 0.90
C GLN A 48 -14.17 -7.46 1.93
N LEU A 49 -14.09 -6.14 1.82
CA LEU A 49 -14.65 -5.21 2.80
C LEU A 49 -16.10 -4.83 2.45
N GLY A 50 -16.98 -4.94 3.44
CA GLY A 50 -18.33 -4.36 3.38
C GLY A 50 -18.25 -2.85 3.54
N LYS A 51 -18.17 -2.10 2.43
CA LYS A 51 -18.00 -0.64 2.46
C LYS A 51 -19.24 0.07 3.03
N TYR A 52 -19.01 1.02 3.92
CA TYR A 52 -20.02 1.96 4.40
C TYR A 52 -19.45 3.38 4.49
N THR A 53 -20.31 4.38 4.39
CA THR A 53 -19.91 5.79 4.41
C THR A 53 -20.52 6.51 5.61
N THR A 54 -20.02 7.72 5.90
CA THR A 54 -20.62 8.67 6.84
C THR A 54 -20.85 10.00 6.13
N ASN A 55 -21.84 10.76 6.58
CA ASN A 55 -22.16 12.08 6.01
C ASN A 55 -21.43 13.22 6.72
N ASN A 56 -20.70 12.94 7.82
CA ASN A 56 -20.01 13.96 8.60
C ASN A 56 -18.96 14.70 7.76
N SER A 57 -19.00 16.03 7.79
CA SER A 57 -17.99 16.95 7.24
C SER A 57 -17.45 16.57 5.85
N SER A 58 -18.34 16.18 4.93
CA SER A 58 -17.97 15.65 3.61
C SER A 58 -17.72 16.70 2.53
N GLU A 59 -18.27 17.90 2.69
CA GLU A 59 -18.29 18.94 1.64
C GLU A 59 -17.15 19.96 1.78
N GLN A 60 -16.85 20.40 3.01
CA GLN A 60 -15.87 21.44 3.27
C GLN A 60 -14.75 20.96 4.19
N ARG A 61 -13.51 21.34 3.87
CA ARG A 61 -12.37 21.11 4.75
C ARG A 61 -12.46 22.01 5.99
N VAL A 62 -12.34 21.40 7.16
CA VAL A 62 -12.23 22.06 8.46
C VAL A 62 -10.91 21.67 9.11
N SER A 63 -10.53 22.35 10.20
CA SER A 63 -9.27 22.03 10.89
C SER A 63 -9.24 20.59 11.42
N LEU A 64 -10.34 20.14 12.01
CA LEU A 64 -10.52 18.79 12.55
C LEU A 64 -12.00 18.58 12.81
N ASP A 65 -12.53 17.43 12.41
CA ASP A 65 -13.83 16.92 12.85
C ASP A 65 -13.57 15.88 13.95
N ILE A 66 -14.11 16.12 15.15
CA ILE A 66 -13.80 15.32 16.34
C ILE A 66 -14.34 13.89 16.20
N ASP A 67 -15.53 13.72 15.62
CA ASP A 67 -16.14 12.39 15.46
C ASP A 67 -15.35 11.56 14.43
N LEU A 68 -14.92 12.21 13.34
CA LEU A 68 -14.05 11.57 12.35
C LEU A 68 -12.67 11.25 12.93
N TRP A 69 -12.09 12.16 13.74
CA TRP A 69 -10.83 11.93 14.44
C TRP A 69 -10.91 10.74 15.39
N ASP A 70 -11.97 10.64 16.18
CA ASP A 70 -12.14 9.54 17.13
C ASP A 70 -12.20 8.19 16.41
N LYS A 71 -12.96 8.12 15.30
CA LYS A 71 -13.01 6.92 14.46
C LYS A 71 -11.67 6.62 13.79
N PHE A 72 -11.02 7.63 13.21
CA PHE A 72 -9.72 7.47 12.57
C PHE A 72 -8.65 6.99 13.55
N SER A 73 -8.59 7.57 14.75
CA SER A 73 -7.65 7.21 15.82
C SER A 73 -7.89 5.79 16.32
N GLU A 74 -9.16 5.40 16.52
CA GLU A 74 -9.56 4.04 16.88
C GLU A 74 -9.07 3.03 15.83
N LEU A 75 -9.35 3.29 14.54
CA LEU A 75 -8.98 2.42 13.43
C LEU A 75 -7.46 2.36 13.21
N SER A 76 -6.76 3.48 13.39
CA SER A 76 -5.31 3.56 13.34
C SER A 76 -4.67 2.72 14.43
N THR A 77 -5.18 2.81 15.67
CA THR A 77 -4.72 1.99 16.79
C THR A 77 -4.87 0.49 16.49
N LYS A 78 -6.02 0.07 15.96
CA LYS A 78 -6.22 -1.32 15.52
C LYS A 78 -5.25 -1.72 14.40
N CYS A 79 -5.00 -0.84 13.43
CA CYS A 79 -4.07 -1.10 12.35
C CYS A 79 -2.61 -1.21 12.83
N ILE A 80 -2.20 -0.43 13.84
CA ILE A 80 -0.89 -0.55 14.50
C ILE A 80 -0.76 -1.95 15.12
N ILE A 81 -1.76 -2.40 15.87
CA ILE A 81 -1.76 -3.77 16.45
C ILE A 81 -1.60 -4.82 15.34
N LYS A 82 -2.34 -4.68 14.24
CA LYS A 82 -2.21 -5.56 13.07
C LYS A 82 -0.85 -5.48 12.39
N THR A 83 -0.18 -4.34 12.43
CA THR A 83 1.20 -4.17 11.93
C THR A 83 2.20 -4.91 12.83
N VAL A 84 2.00 -4.89 14.15
CA VAL A 84 2.81 -5.67 15.09
C VAL A 84 2.56 -7.17 14.92
N GLU A 85 1.31 -7.59 14.70
CA GLU A 85 0.98 -8.99 14.37
C GLU A 85 1.67 -9.44 13.08
N PHE A 86 1.62 -8.61 12.02
CA PHE A 86 2.31 -8.85 10.76
C PHE A 86 3.81 -9.05 10.97
N ALA A 87 4.45 -8.12 11.69
CA ALA A 87 5.88 -8.18 12.00
C ALA A 87 6.29 -9.50 12.66
N LYS A 88 5.50 -9.96 13.64
CA LYS A 88 5.77 -11.22 14.36
C LYS A 88 5.64 -12.47 13.50
N GLN A 89 4.89 -12.41 12.40
CA GLN A 89 4.76 -13.52 11.46
C GLN A 89 5.88 -13.56 10.43
N LEU A 90 6.67 -12.49 10.29
CA LEU A 90 7.81 -12.47 9.37
C LEU A 90 8.92 -13.41 9.85
N PRO A 91 9.46 -14.27 8.96
CA PRO A 91 10.58 -15.13 9.30
C PRO A 91 11.76 -14.35 9.88
N GLY A 92 12.26 -14.78 11.05
CA GLY A 92 13.42 -14.18 11.71
C GLY A 92 13.14 -12.96 12.59
N PHE A 93 12.01 -12.26 12.44
CA PHE A 93 11.75 -11.02 13.21
C PHE A 93 11.72 -11.25 14.73
N THR A 94 11.08 -12.34 15.17
CA THR A 94 10.96 -12.69 16.60
C THR A 94 12.26 -13.20 17.22
N THR A 95 13.29 -13.46 16.40
CA THR A 95 14.63 -13.86 16.88
C THR A 95 15.48 -12.66 17.30
N LEU A 96 15.10 -11.45 16.86
CA LEU A 96 15.72 -10.20 17.28
C LEU A 96 15.41 -9.91 18.76
N THR A 97 16.21 -9.06 19.39
CA THR A 97 15.91 -8.63 20.75
C THR A 97 14.60 -7.85 20.80
N ILE A 98 13.90 -7.87 21.93
CA ILE A 98 12.65 -7.09 22.09
C ILE A 98 12.91 -5.58 21.88
N ALA A 99 14.10 -5.09 22.26
CA ALA A 99 14.49 -3.70 22.04
C ALA A 99 14.60 -3.36 20.54
N ASP A 100 15.21 -4.25 19.75
CA ASP A 100 15.34 -4.06 18.31
C ASP A 100 13.97 -4.16 17.63
N GLN A 101 13.15 -5.15 18.00
CA GLN A 101 11.79 -5.27 17.47
C GLN A 101 10.96 -3.99 17.70
N ILE A 102 11.04 -3.39 18.89
CA ILE A 102 10.37 -2.13 19.21
C ILE A 102 10.95 -0.97 18.38
N THR A 103 12.26 -0.94 18.19
CA THR A 103 12.94 0.13 17.44
C THR A 103 12.52 0.11 15.97
N LEU A 104 12.58 -1.06 15.33
CA LEU A 104 12.14 -1.27 13.94
C LEU A 104 10.66 -0.89 13.75
N LEU A 105 9.79 -1.36 14.65
CA LEU A 105 8.37 -1.01 14.60
C LEU A 105 8.14 0.49 14.76
N LYS A 106 8.83 1.16 15.68
CA LYS A 106 8.68 2.61 15.87
C LYS A 106 9.15 3.41 14.65
N ALA A 107 10.19 2.95 13.97
CA ALA A 107 10.72 3.62 12.79
C ALA A 107 9.79 3.48 11.57
N ALA A 108 9.29 2.26 11.31
CA ALA A 108 8.59 1.95 10.06
C ALA A 108 7.06 1.98 10.15
N CYS A 109 6.46 2.03 11.35
CA CYS A 109 5.02 1.83 11.49
C CYS A 109 4.19 2.85 10.72
N LEU A 110 4.57 4.14 10.72
CA LEU A 110 3.84 5.15 9.97
C LEU A 110 3.90 4.91 8.46
N ASP A 111 5.06 4.54 7.93
CA ASP A 111 5.24 4.24 6.50
C ASP A 111 4.36 3.07 6.06
N ILE A 112 4.30 2.01 6.88
CA ILE A 112 3.44 0.85 6.63
C ILE A 112 1.96 1.23 6.69
N LEU A 113 1.55 2.09 7.64
CA LEU A 113 0.17 2.57 7.72
C LEU A 113 -0.22 3.39 6.49
N ILE A 114 0.67 4.27 6.01
CA ILE A 114 0.46 5.09 4.81
C ILE A 114 0.36 4.18 3.57
N LEU A 115 1.29 3.24 3.41
CA LEU A 115 1.24 2.27 2.31
C LEU A 115 -0.09 1.51 2.32
N ARG A 116 -0.48 0.95 3.47
CA ARG A 116 -1.74 0.23 3.67
C ARG A 116 -2.97 1.06 3.29
N ILE A 117 -3.10 2.29 3.77
CA ILE A 117 -4.29 3.09 3.43
C ILE A 117 -4.30 3.50 1.94
N CYS A 118 -3.13 3.67 1.33
CA CYS A 118 -3.02 4.00 -0.09
C CYS A 118 -3.41 2.84 -0.99
N THR A 119 -3.14 1.58 -0.62
CA THR A 119 -3.66 0.41 -1.34
C THR A 119 -5.18 0.20 -1.18
N ARG A 120 -5.84 1.03 -0.36
CA ARG A 120 -7.30 1.07 -0.19
C ARG A 120 -7.95 2.25 -0.90
N TYR A 121 -7.21 2.93 -1.78
CA TYR A 121 -7.72 4.03 -2.57
C TYR A 121 -8.62 3.53 -3.70
N THR A 122 -9.80 4.13 -3.84
CA THR A 122 -10.71 3.88 -4.98
C THR A 122 -10.79 5.16 -5.83
N PRO A 123 -10.09 5.22 -6.97
CA PRO A 123 -9.90 6.46 -7.73
C PRO A 123 -11.20 7.03 -8.29
N GLU A 124 -12.16 6.18 -8.67
CA GLU A 124 -13.43 6.61 -9.27
C GLU A 124 -14.31 7.42 -8.30
N GLN A 125 -14.16 7.20 -6.99
CA GLN A 125 -14.88 7.95 -5.96
C GLN A 125 -13.98 8.90 -5.18
N ASP A 126 -12.67 8.90 -5.44
CA ASP A 126 -11.67 9.63 -4.66
C ASP A 126 -11.79 9.36 -3.14
N THR A 127 -11.91 8.07 -2.79
CA THR A 127 -12.10 7.61 -1.40
C THR A 127 -11.02 6.64 -0.96
N MET A 128 -10.80 6.54 0.36
CA MET A 128 -9.99 5.50 0.99
C MET A 128 -10.84 4.70 1.98
N THR A 129 -10.66 3.37 2.00
CA THR A 129 -11.44 2.45 2.85
C THR A 129 -10.60 1.82 3.97
N PHE A 130 -11.01 2.05 5.22
CA PHE A 130 -10.42 1.45 6.41
C PHE A 130 -10.83 -0.02 6.56
N SER A 131 -10.09 -0.77 7.39
CA SER A 131 -10.26 -2.23 7.52
C SER A 131 -11.60 -2.68 8.12
N ASP A 132 -12.39 -1.78 8.70
CA ASP A 132 -13.77 -2.08 9.13
C ASP A 132 -14.82 -1.80 8.04
N GLY A 133 -14.41 -1.27 6.88
CA GLY A 133 -15.27 -0.87 5.79
C GLY A 133 -15.60 0.62 5.72
N LEU A 134 -15.22 1.43 6.72
CA LEU A 134 -15.44 2.87 6.69
C LEU A 134 -14.74 3.46 5.47
N THR A 135 -15.50 4.12 4.60
CA THR A 135 -15.02 4.71 3.36
C THR A 135 -15.20 6.22 3.43
N LEU A 136 -14.08 6.94 3.39
CA LEU A 136 -14.03 8.39 3.51
C LEU A 136 -13.54 9.01 2.21
N ASN A 137 -14.19 10.09 1.80
CA ASN A 137 -13.70 10.91 0.68
C ASN A 137 -12.47 11.73 1.10
N ARG A 138 -11.79 12.34 0.13
CA ARG A 138 -10.62 13.20 0.38
C ARG A 138 -10.85 14.29 1.43
N THR A 139 -11.99 14.98 1.40
CA THR A 139 -12.33 16.03 2.37
C THR A 139 -12.48 15.46 3.78
N GLN A 140 -13.12 14.31 3.92
CA GLN A 140 -13.27 13.61 5.20
C GLN A 140 -11.93 13.11 5.71
N MET A 141 -11.05 12.59 4.85
CA MET A 141 -9.69 12.20 5.23
C MET A 141 -8.89 13.39 5.78
N HIS A 142 -9.03 14.56 5.16
CA HIS A 142 -8.46 15.82 5.70
C HIS A 142 -9.01 16.12 7.09
N ASN A 143 -10.32 16.12 7.23
CA ASN A 143 -11.02 16.48 8.46
C ASN A 143 -10.81 15.45 9.59
N ALA A 144 -10.52 14.20 9.24
CA ALA A 144 -10.24 13.12 10.19
C ALA A 144 -8.84 13.18 10.81
N GLY A 145 -7.97 14.11 10.38
CA GLY A 145 -6.67 14.37 11.01
C GLY A 145 -5.47 14.35 10.09
N PHE A 146 -5.59 13.94 8.81
CA PHE A 146 -4.48 14.09 7.86
C PHE A 146 -4.15 15.57 7.59
N GLY A 147 -5.16 16.45 7.61
CA GLY A 147 -5.00 17.89 7.42
C GLY A 147 -4.15 18.22 6.17
N PRO A 148 -3.09 19.04 6.28
CA PRO A 148 -2.27 19.43 5.13
C PRO A 148 -1.61 18.26 4.37
N LEU A 149 -1.46 17.08 5.00
CA LEU A 149 -0.83 15.92 4.37
C LEU A 149 -1.77 15.17 3.41
N THR A 150 -3.07 15.43 3.45
CA THR A 150 -4.07 14.68 2.68
C THR A 150 -3.74 14.62 1.20
N ASP A 151 -3.41 15.76 0.59
CA ASP A 151 -3.21 15.80 -0.86
C ASP A 151 -1.94 15.03 -1.28
N LEU A 152 -0.91 15.03 -0.43
CA LEU A 152 0.30 14.25 -0.66
C LEU A 152 0.03 12.74 -0.58
N VAL A 153 -0.74 12.30 0.43
CA VAL A 153 -1.08 10.88 0.62
C VAL A 153 -1.94 10.37 -0.55
N PHE A 154 -2.93 11.15 -1.00
CA PHE A 154 -3.71 10.79 -2.17
C PHE A 154 -2.91 10.85 -3.47
N ALA A 155 -1.96 11.78 -3.62
CA ALA A 155 -1.05 11.80 -4.76
C ALA A 155 -0.16 10.56 -4.79
N PHE A 156 0.35 10.14 -3.63
CA PHE A 156 1.11 8.90 -3.49
C PHE A 156 0.24 7.67 -3.85
N ALA A 157 -1.00 7.60 -3.35
CA ALA A 157 -1.92 6.53 -3.72
C ALA A 157 -2.17 6.46 -5.24
N ASN A 158 -2.33 7.61 -5.90
CA ASN A 158 -2.46 7.67 -7.36
C ASN A 158 -1.20 7.18 -8.09
N GLN A 159 -0.01 7.43 -7.54
CA GLN A 159 1.25 6.95 -8.11
C GLN A 159 1.46 5.44 -7.92
N LEU A 160 0.80 4.82 -6.94
CA LEU A 160 0.82 3.36 -6.76
C LEU A 160 -0.09 2.63 -7.75
N LEU A 161 -1.17 3.26 -8.25
CA LEU A 161 -2.14 2.60 -9.13
C LEU A 161 -1.50 1.97 -10.39
N PRO A 162 -0.59 2.64 -11.14
CA PRO A 162 0.02 2.06 -12.34
C PRO A 162 0.99 0.90 -12.05
N LEU A 163 1.39 0.70 -10.79
CA LEU A 163 2.22 -0.43 -10.41
C LEU A 163 1.41 -1.73 -10.31
N GLU A 164 0.08 -1.62 -10.18
CA GLU A 164 -0.84 -2.76 -10.06
C GLU A 164 -0.40 -3.79 -9.00
N MET A 165 0.14 -3.29 -7.88
CA MET A 165 0.76 -4.13 -6.86
C MET A 165 -0.24 -5.14 -6.28
N ASP A 166 0.19 -6.40 -6.21
CA ASP A 166 -0.58 -7.44 -5.55
C ASP A 166 -0.31 -7.50 -4.03
N ASP A 167 -1.03 -8.40 -3.33
CA ASP A 167 -0.87 -8.59 -1.88
C ASP A 167 0.53 -9.09 -1.49
N ALA A 168 1.20 -9.83 -2.37
CA ALA A 168 2.55 -10.35 -2.11
C ALA A 168 3.57 -9.21 -2.19
N GLU A 169 3.51 -8.40 -3.24
CA GLU A 169 4.38 -7.23 -3.43
C GLU A 169 4.17 -6.19 -2.33
N THR A 170 2.92 -5.92 -1.95
CA THR A 170 2.59 -5.01 -0.84
C THR A 170 3.11 -5.55 0.50
N GLY A 171 2.94 -6.86 0.74
CA GLY A 171 3.47 -7.54 1.92
C GLY A 171 4.99 -7.47 1.99
N LEU A 172 5.68 -7.76 0.88
CA LEU A 172 7.13 -7.71 0.78
C LEU A 172 7.66 -6.28 0.96
N LEU A 173 7.05 -5.28 0.33
CA LEU A 173 7.43 -3.88 0.52
C LEU A 173 7.26 -3.44 1.98
N SER A 174 6.16 -3.84 2.63
CA SER A 174 5.93 -3.59 4.05
C SER A 174 7.00 -4.24 4.94
N ALA A 175 7.40 -5.48 4.61
CA ALA A 175 8.46 -6.20 5.32
C ALA A 175 9.83 -5.51 5.15
N ILE A 176 10.15 -5.03 3.94
CA ILE A 176 11.37 -4.28 3.66
C ILE A 176 11.40 -2.98 4.47
N CYS A 177 10.31 -2.20 4.45
CA CYS A 177 10.21 -0.98 5.28
C CYS A 177 10.45 -1.29 6.76
N LEU A 178 9.89 -2.38 7.27
CA LEU A 178 10.05 -2.77 8.67
C LEU A 178 11.48 -3.20 9.04
N ILE A 179 12.13 -4.00 8.20
CA ILE A 179 13.43 -4.62 8.51
C ILE A 179 14.59 -3.64 8.26
N CYS A 180 14.35 -2.55 7.50
CA CYS A 180 15.33 -1.50 7.23
C CYS A 180 15.18 -0.24 8.09
N GLY A 181 14.12 -0.15 8.92
CA GLY A 181 13.82 1.00 9.77
C GLY A 181 14.79 1.23 10.93
#